data_AF-A0A6V7TZ74-F1
#
_entry.id   AF-A0A6V7TZ74-F1
#
_cell.length_a   1.000
_cell.length_b   1.000
_cell.length_c   1.000
_cell.angle_alpha   90.00
_cell.angle_beta   90.00
_cell.angle_gamma   90.00
#
_symmetry.space_group_name_H-M   'P 1'
#
loop_
_entity.id
_entity.type
_entity.pdbx_description
1 polymer ?
#
loop_
_entity_poly.entity_id
_entity_poly.type
_entity_poly.pdbx_seq_one_letter_code
_entity_poly.pdbx_strand_id
1 'polypeptide(L)'
;MKINFRRYLYIFSIALFLTSILILDFIFSYPYSFGGIKNFDNFNKTLSYIQYANVGTNMSFIPMALSEIFLYLIIIVCGFKMVRFVSLNTNLDGNLKRLNKQLTKVLIILAVVPFIVIAGDFSLMFFRIPNKDVLNIVQILINILYHLVPVFNPIICILTNTPYRNAIFNRSQVHPQ
;
A
#
# COMPACT_ATOMS: atom_id res chain seq x y z
N MET A 1 -20.69 20.07 10.43
CA MET A 1 -19.84 18.84 10.36
C MET A 1 -19.25 18.54 8.95
N LYS A 2 -19.26 19.46 7.96
CA LYS A 2 -18.97 19.08 6.56
C LYS A 2 -17.58 19.43 6.01
N ILE A 3 -16.89 20.44 6.54
CA ILE A 3 -15.70 21.01 5.85
C ILE A 3 -14.39 20.32 6.26
N ASN A 4 -14.16 20.09 7.55
CA ASN A 4 -12.85 19.58 8.01
C ASN A 4 -12.61 18.11 7.66
N PHE A 5 -13.62 17.25 7.75
CA PHE A 5 -13.46 15.83 7.37
C PHE A 5 -13.20 15.66 5.87
N ARG A 6 -13.91 16.42 5.02
CA ARG A 6 -13.66 16.42 3.56
C ARG A 6 -12.25 16.87 3.23
N ARG A 7 -11.70 17.85 3.94
CA ARG A 7 -10.31 18.30 3.75
C ARG A 7 -9.29 17.20 4.05
N TYR A 8 -9.46 16.43 5.12
CA TYR A 8 -8.53 15.33 5.43
C TYR A 8 -8.61 14.19 4.41
N LEU A 9 -9.82 13.83 3.98
CA LEU A 9 -10.03 12.79 2.97
C LEU A 9 -9.47 13.22 1.60
N TYR A 10 -9.60 14.52 1.27
CA TYR A 10 -9.00 15.12 0.07
C TYR A 10 -7.47 15.13 0.12
N ILE A 11 -6.87 15.55 1.25
CA ILE A 11 -5.41 15.51 1.43
C ILE A 11 -4.89 14.06 1.33
N PHE A 12 -5.59 13.10 1.93
CA PHE A 12 -5.25 11.69 1.81
C PHE A 12 -5.34 11.21 0.36
N SER A 13 -6.39 11.59 -0.37
CA SER A 13 -6.57 11.22 -1.77
C SER A 13 -5.49 11.82 -2.68
N ILE A 14 -5.10 13.08 -2.46
CA ILE A 14 -3.99 13.72 -3.19
C ILE A 14 -2.68 13.00 -2.90
N ALA A 15 -2.40 12.70 -1.63
CA ALA A 15 -1.19 11.97 -1.25
C ALA A 15 -1.13 10.63 -1.98
N LEU A 16 -2.23 9.86 -1.95
CA LEU A 16 -2.33 8.57 -2.62
C LEU A 16 -2.15 8.68 -4.15
N PHE A 17 -2.72 9.72 -4.76
CA PHE A 17 -2.56 10.01 -6.19
C PHE A 17 -1.12 10.36 -6.56
N LEU A 18 -0.46 11.24 -5.80
CA LEU A 18 0.93 11.61 -6.01
C LEU A 18 1.86 10.41 -5.84
N THR A 19 1.64 9.57 -4.82
CA THR A 19 2.40 8.33 -4.65
C THR A 19 2.17 7.38 -5.83
N SER A 20 0.95 7.29 -6.35
CA SER A 20 0.66 6.46 -7.53
C SER A 20 1.40 6.94 -8.78
N ILE A 21 1.51 8.27 -8.98
CA ILE A 21 2.31 8.86 -10.05
C ILE A 21 3.78 8.52 -9.88
N LEU A 22 4.33 8.63 -8.67
CA LEU A 22 5.74 8.31 -8.41
C LEU A 22 6.04 6.82 -8.66
N ILE A 23 5.13 5.92 -8.30
CA ILE A 23 5.25 4.49 -8.58
C ILE A 23 5.17 4.23 -10.09
N LEU A 24 4.28 4.90 -10.82
CA LEU A 24 4.18 4.76 -12.28
C LEU A 24 5.44 5.26 -12.98
N ASP A 25 5.93 6.44 -12.61
CA ASP A 25 7.17 7.01 -13.16
C ASP A 25 8.34 6.06 -12.96
N PHE A 26 8.42 5.40 -11.80
CA PHE A 26 9.40 4.37 -11.51
C PHE A 26 9.23 3.10 -12.37
N ILE A 27 8.01 2.58 -12.53
CA ILE A 27 7.72 1.42 -13.39
C ILE A 27 8.15 1.72 -14.84
N PHE A 28 7.92 2.93 -15.33
CA PHE A 28 8.35 3.35 -16.66
C PHE A 28 9.85 3.68 -16.76
N SER A 29 10.50 3.96 -15.62
CA SER A 29 11.94 4.23 -15.55
C SER A 29 12.80 2.96 -15.51
N TYR A 30 12.24 1.82 -15.07
CA TYR A 30 12.96 0.54 -15.13
C TYR A 30 12.95 0.00 -16.57
N PRO A 31 14.13 -0.30 -17.16
CA PRO A 31 14.17 -0.97 -18.45
C PRO A 31 13.51 -2.35 -18.29
N TYR A 32 12.38 -2.55 -18.97
CA TYR A 32 11.64 -3.80 -18.99
C TYR A 32 12.50 -4.91 -19.63
N SER A 33 13.31 -5.63 -18.83
CA SER A 33 14.30 -6.58 -19.35
C SER A 33 13.77 -8.01 -19.56
N PHE A 34 12.55 -8.32 -19.13
CA PHE A 34 11.96 -9.66 -19.28
C PHE A 34 11.29 -9.91 -20.63
N GLY A 35 11.24 -8.89 -21.50
CA GLY A 35 10.56 -8.95 -22.80
C GLY A 35 11.49 -8.99 -24.01
N GLY A 36 12.68 -9.59 -23.95
CA GLY A 36 13.47 -9.90 -25.16
C GLY A 36 13.73 -8.73 -26.12
N ILE A 37 13.75 -7.49 -25.64
CA ILE A 37 14.04 -6.33 -26.47
C ILE A 37 15.56 -6.31 -26.68
N LYS A 38 15.95 -6.71 -27.90
CA LYS A 38 17.30 -6.49 -28.44
C LYS A 38 17.72 -5.06 -28.12
N ASN A 39 18.93 -4.89 -27.58
CA ASN A 39 19.57 -3.58 -27.48
C ASN A 39 19.42 -2.87 -28.83
N PHE A 40 18.57 -1.84 -28.87
CA PHE A 40 18.42 -1.01 -30.04
C PHE A 40 19.53 0.04 -29.97
N ASP A 41 20.65 -0.21 -30.66
CA ASP A 41 21.85 0.64 -30.65
C ASP A 41 21.64 2.07 -31.18
N ASN A 42 20.44 2.41 -31.64
CA ASN A 42 20.12 3.66 -32.36
C ASN A 42 18.87 4.40 -31.84
N PHE A 43 18.50 4.30 -30.56
CA PHE A 43 17.47 5.19 -30.03
C PHE A 43 17.97 6.63 -29.86
N ASN A 44 17.23 7.56 -30.46
CA ASN A 44 17.52 8.98 -30.53
C ASN A 44 17.70 9.58 -29.13
N LYS A 45 18.87 10.19 -28.88
CA LYS A 45 19.35 10.70 -27.56
C LYS A 45 18.55 11.88 -26.98
N THR A 46 17.45 12.29 -27.61
CA THR A 46 16.68 13.48 -27.24
C THR A 46 15.70 13.27 -26.08
N LEU A 47 15.47 12.03 -25.64
CA LEU A 47 14.68 11.71 -24.44
C LEU A 47 15.61 11.20 -23.33
N SER A 48 16.31 12.13 -22.69
CA SER A 48 17.24 11.88 -21.58
C SER A 48 16.59 11.34 -20.29
N TYR A 49 15.27 11.17 -20.26
CA TYR A 49 14.55 10.69 -19.07
C TYR A 49 14.62 9.17 -18.85
N ILE A 50 15.13 8.36 -19.79
CA ILE A 50 15.04 6.88 -19.71
C ILE A 50 16.42 6.18 -19.69
N GLN A 51 17.55 6.90 -19.67
CA GLN A 51 18.88 6.29 -19.61
C GLN A 51 19.47 6.30 -18.19
N TYR A 52 18.83 5.59 -17.25
CA TYR A 52 19.52 5.06 -16.06
C TYR A 52 20.22 3.73 -16.40
N ALA A 53 21.09 3.76 -17.41
CA ALA A 53 21.98 2.64 -17.70
C ALA A 53 23.25 2.77 -16.83
N ASN A 54 23.37 1.90 -15.83
CA ASN A 54 24.64 1.46 -15.25
C ASN A 54 25.49 2.44 -14.41
N VAL A 55 24.93 3.49 -13.81
CA VAL A 55 25.63 4.22 -12.73
C VAL A 55 25.05 3.84 -11.37
N GLY A 56 25.55 2.73 -10.82
CA GLY A 56 25.35 2.31 -9.44
C GLY A 56 23.91 1.93 -9.07
N THR A 57 23.57 0.65 -9.20
CA THR A 57 22.31 0.05 -8.72
C THR A 57 21.94 0.47 -7.30
N ASN A 58 22.91 0.82 -6.45
CA ASN A 58 22.69 1.22 -5.07
C ASN A 58 22.07 2.63 -4.90
N MET A 59 22.24 3.54 -5.86
CA MET A 59 21.71 4.92 -5.77
C MET A 59 20.21 5.00 -6.08
N SER A 60 19.64 4.05 -6.85
CA SER A 60 18.21 4.03 -7.19
C SER A 60 17.31 3.46 -6.08
N PHE A 61 17.87 2.72 -5.12
CA PHE A 61 17.07 2.12 -4.02
C PHE A 61 16.72 3.11 -2.91
N ILE A 62 17.58 4.11 -2.65
CA ILE A 62 17.34 5.12 -1.61
C ILE A 62 16.05 5.92 -1.86
N PRO A 63 15.81 6.52 -3.05
CA PRO A 63 14.57 7.24 -3.31
C PRO A 63 13.34 6.33 -3.26
N MET A 64 13.46 5.06 -3.68
CA MET A 64 12.38 4.06 -3.58
C MET A 64 12.01 3.82 -2.10
N ALA A 65 13.00 3.48 -1.26
CA ALA A 65 12.81 3.29 0.17
C ALA A 65 12.19 4.53 0.84
N LEU A 66 12.70 5.72 0.54
CA LEU A 66 12.17 6.97 1.07
C LEU A 66 10.72 7.18 0.65
N SER A 67 10.37 6.95 -0.62
CA SER A 67 9.01 7.13 -1.13
C SER A 67 7.99 6.27 -0.37
N GLU A 68 8.38 5.04 -0.03
CA GLU A 68 7.53 4.13 0.72
C GLU A 68 7.43 4.51 2.20
N ILE A 69 8.55 4.84 2.83
CA ILE A 69 8.57 5.34 4.21
C ILE A 69 7.63 6.56 4.34
N PHE A 70 7.68 7.49 3.39
CA PHE A 70 6.78 8.65 3.36
C PHE A 70 5.31 8.25 3.21
N LEU A 71 4.99 7.31 2.32
CA LEU A 71 3.63 6.80 2.16
C LEU A 71 3.09 6.24 3.49
N TYR A 72 3.88 5.41 4.18
CA TYR A 72 3.46 4.82 5.45
C TYR A 72 3.37 5.82 6.58
N LEU A 73 4.26 6.82 6.66
CA LEU A 73 4.13 7.93 7.60
C LEU A 73 2.83 8.70 7.39
N ILE A 74 2.45 8.97 6.13
CA ILE A 74 1.18 9.63 5.80
C ILE A 74 0.00 8.78 6.28
N ILE A 75 0.01 7.47 6.02
CA ILE A 75 -1.05 6.56 6.47
C ILE A 75 -1.16 6.56 7.99
N ILE A 76 -0.04 6.50 8.73
CA ILE A 76 -0.01 6.55 10.19
C ILE A 76 -0.59 7.87 10.71
N VAL A 77 -0.16 9.02 10.16
CA VAL A 77 -0.66 10.34 10.55
C VAL A 77 -2.15 10.48 10.27
N CYS A 78 -2.62 9.99 9.11
CA CYS A 78 -4.03 9.99 8.74
C CYS A 78 -4.85 9.08 9.66
N GLY A 79 -4.37 7.87 9.96
CA GLY A 79 -5.00 6.94 10.89
C GLY A 79 -5.12 7.55 12.29
N PHE A 80 -4.04 8.12 12.82
CA PHE A 80 -4.05 8.80 14.12
C PHE A 80 -5.04 9.97 14.16
N LYS A 81 -5.06 10.82 13.13
CA LYS A 81 -6.02 11.93 13.03
C LYS A 81 -7.46 11.44 12.93
N MET A 82 -7.74 10.37 12.18
CA MET A 82 -9.07 9.77 12.11
C MET A 82 -9.51 9.22 13.47
N VAL A 83 -8.66 8.48 14.18
CA VAL A 83 -8.96 7.97 15.53
C VAL A 83 -9.30 9.13 16.47
N ARG A 84 -8.44 10.17 16.51
CA ARG A 84 -8.64 11.35 17.36
C ARG A 84 -9.91 12.12 16.99
N PHE A 85 -10.21 12.26 15.70
CA PHE A 85 -11.44 12.90 15.22
C PHE A 85 -12.68 12.13 15.68
N VAL A 86 -12.69 10.81 15.53
CA VAL A 86 -13.82 9.97 15.95
C VAL A 86 -13.96 9.96 17.47
N SER A 87 -12.87 10.03 18.24
CA SER A 87 -12.94 10.08 19.70
C SER A 87 -13.53 11.41 20.22
N LEU A 88 -13.09 12.53 19.65
CA LEU A 88 -13.42 13.89 20.12
C LEU A 88 -14.78 14.41 19.66
N ASN A 89 -15.33 13.92 18.55
CA ASN A 89 -16.66 14.35 18.13
C ASN A 89 -17.74 13.75 19.02
N THR A 90 -18.34 14.61 19.85
CA THR A 90 -19.49 14.30 20.72
C THR A 90 -20.83 14.36 19.97
N ASN A 91 -20.89 15.05 18.83
CA ASN A 91 -22.10 15.22 18.02
C ASN A 91 -22.44 13.99 17.14
N LEU A 92 -21.66 12.92 17.23
CA LEU A 92 -21.92 11.68 16.51
C LEU A 92 -22.83 10.80 17.36
N ASP A 93 -23.89 10.27 16.75
CA ASP A 93 -24.67 9.18 17.33
C ASP A 93 -23.73 8.04 17.78
N GLY A 94 -24.02 7.42 18.92
CA GLY A 94 -23.19 6.38 19.54
C GLY A 94 -22.94 5.21 18.59
N ASN A 95 -23.95 4.84 17.79
CA ASN A 95 -23.85 3.81 16.77
C ASN A 95 -22.89 4.21 15.63
N LEU A 96 -23.01 5.44 15.13
CA LEU A 96 -22.14 5.98 14.08
C LEU A 96 -20.69 6.13 14.58
N LYS A 97 -20.50 6.53 15.84
CA LYS A 97 -19.18 6.58 16.48
C LYS A 97 -18.54 5.20 16.57
N ARG A 98 -19.31 4.17 16.96
CA ARG A 98 -18.86 2.78 16.99
C ARG A 98 -18.47 2.27 15.60
N LEU A 99 -19.30 2.53 14.59
CA LEU A 99 -19.04 2.14 13.20
C LEU A 99 -17.76 2.79 12.66
N ASN A 100 -17.60 4.09 12.88
CA ASN A 100 -16.40 4.82 12.45
C ASN A 100 -15.13 4.30 13.15
N LYS A 101 -15.18 3.96 14.44
CA LYS A 101 -14.05 3.33 15.13
C LYS A 101 -13.68 1.98 14.52
N GLN A 102 -14.68 1.15 14.21
CA GLN A 102 -14.45 -0.13 13.55
C GLN A 102 -13.82 0.07 12.17
N LEU A 103 -14.36 0.97 11.34
CA LEU A 103 -13.84 1.26 10.01
C LEU A 103 -12.39 1.76 10.06
N THR A 104 -12.06 2.68 10.98
CA THR A 104 -10.68 3.14 11.17
C THR A 104 -9.75 2.01 11.57
N LYS A 105 -10.20 1.10 12.45
CA LYS A 105 -9.42 -0.10 12.81
C LYS A 105 -9.16 -0.99 11.60
N VAL A 106 -10.18 -1.22 10.77
CA VAL A 106 -10.06 -2.01 9.52
C VAL A 106 -9.03 -1.38 8.60
N LEU A 107 -9.12 -0.07 8.36
CA LEU A 107 -8.19 0.67 7.50
C LEU A 107 -6.74 0.58 7.97
N ILE A 108 -6.51 0.71 9.29
CA ILE A 108 -5.16 0.57 9.86
C ILE A 108 -4.63 -0.85 9.62
N ILE A 109 -5.43 -1.89 9.88
CA ILE A 109 -5.01 -3.28 9.69
C ILE A 109 -4.72 -3.56 8.20
N LEU A 110 -5.59 -3.09 7.30
CA LEU A 110 -5.41 -3.21 5.86
C LEU A 110 -4.15 -2.51 5.35
N ALA A 111 -3.70 -1.44 6.00
CA ALA A 111 -2.44 -0.77 5.66
C ALA A 111 -1.20 -1.49 6.20
N VAL A 112 -1.31 -2.14 7.36
CA VAL A 112 -0.19 -2.84 8.01
C VAL A 112 0.18 -4.13 7.26
N VAL A 113 -0.78 -4.85 6.68
CA VAL A 113 -0.48 -6.09 5.93
C VAL A 113 0.47 -5.87 4.75
N PRO A 114 0.20 -4.98 3.79
CA PRO A 114 1.12 -4.73 2.68
C PRO A 114 2.45 -4.13 3.18
N PHE A 115 2.45 -3.37 4.28
CA PHE A 115 3.68 -2.86 4.90
C PHE A 115 4.63 -3.99 5.29
N ILE A 116 4.14 -5.03 5.95
CA ILE A 116 4.97 -6.15 6.41
C ILE A 116 5.60 -6.87 5.22
N VAL A 117 4.83 -7.08 4.14
CA VAL A 117 5.31 -7.75 2.93
C VAL A 117 6.41 -6.93 2.25
N ILE A 118 6.17 -5.63 2.06
CA ILE A 118 7.12 -4.72 1.41
C ILE A 118 8.38 -4.54 2.27
N ALA A 119 8.23 -4.35 3.59
CA ALA A 119 9.36 -4.27 4.51
C ALA A 119 10.23 -5.54 4.49
N GLY A 120 9.62 -6.71 4.26
CA GLY A 120 10.33 -7.97 4.03
C GLY A 120 11.24 -7.90 2.80
N ASP A 121 10.73 -7.40 1.67
CA ASP A 121 11.51 -7.26 0.43
C ASP A 121 12.66 -6.27 0.59
N PHE A 122 12.41 -5.12 1.24
CA PHE A 122 13.47 -4.16 1.59
C PHE A 122 14.52 -4.78 2.50
N SER A 123 14.11 -5.56 3.50
CA SER A 123 15.06 -6.21 4.40
C SER A 123 16.01 -7.13 3.65
N LEU A 124 15.52 -7.87 2.64
CA LEU A 124 16.38 -8.70 1.78
C LEU A 124 17.42 -7.90 0.99
N MET A 125 17.08 -6.68 0.57
CA MET A 125 18.04 -5.82 -0.14
C MET A 125 19.18 -5.35 0.77
N PHE A 126 18.92 -5.11 2.06
CA PHE A 126 19.93 -4.67 3.03
C PHE A 126 20.72 -5.83 3.64
N PHE A 127 20.08 -6.98 3.86
CA PHE A 127 20.75 -8.14 4.43
C PHE A 127 21.50 -8.92 3.35
N ARG A 128 22.84 -8.86 3.40
CA ARG A 128 23.69 -9.67 2.52
C ARG A 128 23.64 -11.13 2.96
N ILE A 129 22.67 -11.88 2.47
CA ILE A 129 22.54 -13.32 2.72
C ILE A 129 23.63 -14.05 1.91
N PRO A 130 24.60 -14.72 2.56
CA PRO A 130 25.73 -15.33 1.85
C PRO A 130 25.36 -16.60 1.11
N ASN A 131 24.29 -17.29 1.54
CA ASN A 131 23.84 -18.54 0.94
C ASN A 131 22.73 -18.28 -0.09
N LYS A 132 23.01 -18.58 -1.36
CA LYS A 132 22.08 -18.39 -2.47
C LYS A 132 20.80 -19.22 -2.35
N ASP A 133 20.89 -20.44 -1.82
CA ASP A 133 19.72 -21.31 -1.66
C ASP A 133 18.76 -20.74 -0.62
N VAL A 134 19.31 -20.22 0.49
CA VAL A 134 18.54 -19.53 1.52
C VAL A 134 17.89 -18.28 0.94
N LEU A 135 18.62 -17.47 0.17
CA LEU A 135 18.07 -16.27 -0.49
C LEU A 135 16.88 -16.63 -1.40
N ASN A 136 17.01 -17.66 -2.23
CA ASN A 136 15.96 -18.11 -3.13
C ASN A 136 14.71 -18.56 -2.36
N ILE A 137 14.88 -19.31 -1.28
CA ILE A 137 13.76 -19.75 -0.43
C ILE A 137 13.05 -18.55 0.18
N VAL A 138 13.78 -17.57 0.72
CA VAL A 138 13.17 -16.39 1.32
C VAL A 138 12.44 -15.53 0.27
N GLN A 139 13.01 -15.37 -0.93
CA GLN A 139 12.34 -14.69 -2.05
C GLN A 139 11.04 -15.37 -2.46
N ILE A 140 11.04 -16.70 -2.56
CA ILE A 140 9.81 -17.47 -2.86
C ILE A 140 8.75 -17.23 -1.77
N LEU A 141 9.14 -17.26 -0.49
CA LEU A 141 8.22 -17.00 0.62
C LEU A 141 7.61 -15.59 0.56
N ILE A 142 8.43 -14.56 0.30
CA ILE A 142 7.95 -13.18 0.17
C ILE A 142 7.00 -13.04 -1.03
N ASN A 143 7.35 -13.64 -2.17
CA ASN A 143 6.49 -13.63 -3.36
C ASN A 143 5.13 -14.30 -3.09
N ILE A 144 5.11 -15.43 -2.38
CA ILE A 144 3.87 -16.07 -1.95
C ILE A 144 3.05 -15.12 -1.07
N LEU A 145 3.68 -14.49 -0.08
CA LEU A 145 3.01 -13.52 0.80
C LEU A 145 2.45 -12.33 0.03
N TYR A 146 3.19 -11.82 -0.96
CA TYR A 146 2.74 -10.73 -1.84
C TYR A 146 1.48 -11.11 -2.62
N HIS A 147 1.45 -12.30 -3.21
CA HIS A 147 0.27 -12.81 -3.90
C HIS A 147 -0.93 -13.10 -2.99
N LEU A 148 -0.70 -13.25 -1.67
CA LEU A 148 -1.76 -13.42 -0.68
C LEU A 148 -2.34 -12.09 -0.17
N VAL A 149 -1.69 -10.94 -0.39
CA VAL A 149 -2.21 -9.62 0.04
C VAL A 149 -3.65 -9.35 -0.41
N PRO A 150 -4.03 -9.59 -1.69
CA PRO A 150 -5.42 -9.40 -2.13
C PRO A 150 -6.41 -10.31 -1.41
N VAL A 151 -5.98 -11.48 -0.93
CA VAL A 151 -6.80 -12.45 -0.18
C VAL A 151 -6.99 -12.00 1.28
N PHE A 152 -5.98 -11.38 1.88
CA PHE A 152 -6.10 -10.85 3.24
C PHE A 152 -7.09 -9.69 3.34
N ASN A 153 -7.24 -8.88 2.29
CA ASN A 153 -8.18 -7.75 2.29
C ASN A 153 -9.63 -8.15 2.64
N PRO A 154 -10.29 -9.06 1.91
CA PRO A 154 -11.65 -9.51 2.26
C PRO A 154 -11.69 -10.24 3.60
N ILE A 155 -10.67 -11.04 3.95
CA ILE A 155 -10.62 -11.74 5.25
C ILE A 155 -10.62 -10.73 6.41
N ILE A 156 -9.75 -9.72 6.35
CA ILE A 156 -9.69 -8.65 7.35
C ILE A 156 -11.03 -7.94 7.43
N CYS A 157 -11.61 -7.54 6.31
CA CYS A 157 -12.92 -6.90 6.28
C CYS A 157 -14.01 -7.77 6.94
N ILE A 158 -14.08 -9.07 6.63
CA ILE A 158 -15.06 -9.99 7.23
C ILE A 158 -14.83 -10.13 8.74
N LEU A 159 -13.57 -10.28 9.18
CA LEU A 159 -13.28 -10.51 10.60
C LEU A 159 -13.48 -9.27 11.45
N THR A 160 -13.22 -8.08 10.90
CA THR A 160 -13.18 -6.82 11.67
C THR A 160 -14.42 -5.95 11.51
N ASN A 161 -15.13 -6.03 10.38
CA ASN A 161 -16.32 -5.23 10.11
C ASN A 161 -17.61 -6.05 10.33
N THR A 162 -18.19 -5.92 11.53
CA THR A 162 -19.39 -6.67 11.92
C THR A 162 -20.59 -6.51 10.97
N PRO A 163 -20.99 -5.31 10.53
CA PRO A 163 -22.10 -5.19 9.58
C PRO A 163 -21.77 -5.83 8.21
N TYR A 164 -20.53 -5.75 7.75
CA TYR A 164 -20.10 -6.45 6.52
C TYR A 164 -20.17 -7.98 6.68
N ARG A 165 -19.69 -8.50 7.81
CA ARG A 165 -19.82 -9.92 8.17
C ARG A 165 -21.26 -10.38 8.19
N ASN A 166 -22.13 -9.62 8.86
CA ASN A 166 -23.54 -9.95 8.96
C ASN A 166 -24.21 -9.91 7.58
N ALA A 167 -23.86 -8.96 6.70
CA ALA A 167 -24.38 -8.91 5.34
C ALA A 167 -23.98 -10.14 4.49
N ILE A 168 -22.78 -10.68 4.72
CA ILE A 168 -22.30 -11.89 4.01
C ILE A 168 -22.99 -13.15 4.57
N PHE A 169 -23.04 -13.33 5.88
CA PHE A 169 -23.50 -14.57 6.51
C PHE A 169 -25.01 -14.63 6.76
N ASN A 170 -25.69 -13.48 6.98
CA ASN A 170 -27.14 -13.42 7.21
C ASN A 170 -27.90 -13.02 5.94
N ARG A 171 -27.31 -13.19 4.76
CA ARG A 171 -27.92 -12.85 3.47
C ARG A 171 -29.25 -13.58 3.23
N SER A 172 -29.47 -14.72 3.90
CA SER A 172 -30.71 -15.49 3.87
C SER A 172 -31.86 -14.91 4.69
N GLN A 173 -31.61 -13.92 5.56
CA GLN A 173 -32.65 -13.30 6.41
C GLN A 173 -33.12 -11.92 5.91
N VAL A 174 -32.46 -11.36 4.89
CA VAL A 174 -32.91 -10.12 4.24
C VAL A 174 -33.94 -10.48 3.18
N HIS A 175 -35.16 -10.83 3.62
CA HIS A 175 -36.30 -10.83 2.72
C HIS A 175 -36.63 -9.39 2.30
N PRO A 176 -36.93 -9.14 1.02
CA PRO A 176 -37.49 -7.87 0.60
C PRO A 176 -38.84 -7.69 1.30
N GLN A 177 -38.95 -6.66 2.13
CA GLN A 177 -40.24 -6.08 2.52
C GLN A 177 -40.59 -4.98 1.52
#